data_AF-A0A7L0UA52-F1
#
_entry.id   AF-A0A7L0UA52-F1
#
_cell.length_a   1.000
_cell.length_b   1.000
_cell.length_c   1.000
_cell.angle_alpha   90.00
_cell.angle_beta   90.00
_cell.angle_gamma   90.00
#
_symmetry.space_group_name_H-M   'P 1'
#
loop_
_entity.id
_entity.type
_entity.pdbx_description
1 polymer ?
#
loop_
_entity_poly.entity_id
_entity_poly.type
_entity_poly.pdbx_seq_one_letter_code
_entity_poly.pdbx_strand_id
1 'polypeptide(L)'
;TERFWREGASTGIHYQINSESALTWHQARKSCQQQNAELLSITEIHEQAYIGELTKKFSFAFWIGLNTLNFDSGWQWAGGSPFRYLNWAPEPAHNSSTVHEKLHWATSQKGDRVSLWCFSHMGNSVCWLVLWSQLGPIKCTDGWWPYAGHCYSIQRDRKIWKDALTSCKKQDGDLASVHNIAEYSFLVSQLGYKPIEELWLGLNDLKAHFYFEWSDGTPVTFTKWQRRHPTYRNGLEDCVVMKGQDGYWATDVCDKELGYICKKKPSSRYSEKQIIEDPGCQKDWKRYDFHCYLVGSALLAFSEANKTCEQSKAYLATVESRNEQAFLTSLTGLRSEKSFWIGLSDTEERGSFRWTSGEAPLFTHWNTAMPGK
;
A
#
# COMPACT_ATOMS: atom_id res chain seq x y z
N THR A 1 15.03 -22.86 -20.86
CA THR A 1 14.82 -21.92 -19.73
C THR A 1 13.75 -22.40 -18.76
N GLU A 2 12.77 -23.21 -19.18
CA GLU A 2 11.69 -23.77 -18.33
C GLU A 2 12.12 -24.87 -17.33
N ARG A 3 13.31 -25.46 -17.46
CA ARG A 3 13.74 -26.64 -16.67
C ARG A 3 13.89 -26.39 -15.16
N PHE A 4 14.00 -25.13 -14.72
CA PHE A 4 14.31 -24.76 -13.34
C PHE A 4 13.12 -24.16 -12.57
N TRP A 5 11.98 -23.99 -13.23
CA TRP A 5 10.77 -23.44 -12.63
C TRP A 5 9.73 -24.54 -12.43
N ARG A 6 9.08 -24.54 -11.27
CA ARG A 6 7.96 -25.43 -10.95
C ARG A 6 6.68 -24.61 -10.95
N GLU A 7 5.72 -25.01 -11.75
CA GLU A 7 4.41 -24.38 -11.75
C GLU A 7 3.59 -24.86 -10.54
N GLY A 8 2.90 -23.94 -9.87
CA GLY A 8 1.93 -24.26 -8.83
C GLY A 8 0.69 -24.86 -9.46
N ALA A 9 0.29 -26.05 -8.99
CA ALA A 9 -0.75 -26.89 -9.60
C ALA A 9 -2.16 -26.25 -9.73
N SER A 10 -2.38 -25.04 -9.20
CA SER A 10 -3.69 -24.36 -9.20
C SER A 10 -3.64 -22.83 -9.34
N THR A 11 -2.47 -22.19 -9.35
CA THR A 11 -2.34 -20.72 -9.23
C THR A 11 -1.67 -20.04 -10.42
N GLY A 12 -1.07 -20.80 -11.35
CA GLY A 12 -0.24 -20.25 -12.44
C GLY A 12 1.05 -19.56 -11.97
N ILE A 13 1.37 -19.65 -10.67
CA ILE A 13 2.59 -19.09 -10.09
C ILE A 13 3.74 -20.04 -10.36
N HIS A 14 4.86 -19.50 -10.82
CA HIS A 14 6.08 -20.26 -11.08
C HIS A 14 7.06 -20.05 -9.93
N TYR A 15 7.64 -21.14 -9.43
CA TYR A 15 8.54 -21.15 -8.28
C TYR A 15 9.92 -21.71 -8.68
N GLN A 16 11.00 -21.06 -8.24
CA GLN A 16 12.38 -21.52 -8.44
C GLN A 16 13.10 -21.64 -7.10
N ILE A 17 13.53 -22.86 -6.75
CA ILE A 17 14.28 -23.15 -5.52
C ILE A 17 15.76 -23.29 -5.86
N ASN A 18 16.59 -22.42 -5.29
CA ASN A 18 18.03 -22.41 -5.47
C ASN A 18 18.72 -22.94 -4.19
N SER A 19 18.76 -24.26 -4.07
CA SER A 19 19.31 -24.98 -2.90
C SER A 19 20.83 -24.94 -2.77
N GLU A 20 21.56 -24.80 -3.86
CA GLU A 20 23.03 -24.85 -3.87
C GLU A 20 23.69 -23.47 -3.73
N SER A 21 22.89 -22.42 -3.60
CA SER A 21 23.37 -21.04 -3.47
C SER A 21 23.48 -20.62 -2.01
N ALA A 22 24.48 -19.80 -1.69
CA ALA A 22 24.67 -19.20 -0.36
C ALA A 22 24.79 -17.66 -0.50
N LEU A 23 23.66 -16.97 -0.44
CA LEU A 23 23.54 -15.52 -0.68
C LEU A 23 22.97 -14.80 0.53
N THR A 24 23.33 -13.51 0.69
CA THR A 24 22.62 -12.61 1.61
C THR A 24 21.23 -12.27 1.07
N TRP A 25 20.31 -11.80 1.92
CA TRP A 25 18.95 -11.43 1.48
C TRP A 25 18.93 -10.44 0.30
N HIS A 26 19.77 -9.39 0.35
CA HIS A 26 19.84 -8.41 -0.74
C HIS A 26 20.39 -9.00 -2.05
N GLN A 27 21.38 -9.89 -1.97
CA GLN A 27 21.90 -10.59 -3.14
C GLN A 27 20.88 -11.58 -3.71
N ALA A 28 20.19 -12.30 -2.84
CA ALA A 28 19.12 -13.23 -3.20
C ALA A 28 17.98 -12.49 -3.92
N ARG A 29 17.57 -11.33 -3.40
CA ARG A 29 16.58 -10.46 -4.05
C ARG A 29 17.01 -10.02 -5.44
N LYS A 30 18.24 -9.50 -5.57
CA LYS A 30 18.78 -9.10 -6.88
C LYS A 30 18.82 -10.27 -7.87
N SER A 31 19.14 -11.48 -7.41
CA SER A 31 19.15 -12.69 -8.24
C SER A 31 17.75 -13.05 -8.77
N CYS A 32 16.69 -12.87 -7.98
CA CYS A 32 15.31 -13.03 -8.46
C CYS A 32 14.93 -11.91 -9.45
N GLN A 33 15.25 -10.66 -9.13
CA GLN A 33 14.93 -9.50 -9.97
C GLN A 33 15.57 -9.58 -11.37
N GLN A 34 16.80 -10.09 -11.47
CA GLN A 34 17.48 -10.33 -12.75
C GLN A 34 16.77 -11.35 -13.65
N GLN A 35 15.85 -12.15 -13.09
CA GLN A 35 15.07 -13.17 -13.79
C GLN A 35 13.60 -12.74 -14.01
N ASN A 36 13.28 -11.45 -13.88
CA ASN A 36 11.90 -10.94 -13.89
C ASN A 36 11.00 -11.63 -12.84
N ALA A 37 11.60 -11.91 -11.68
CA ALA A 37 10.96 -12.53 -10.54
C ALA A 37 11.22 -11.70 -9.28
N GLU A 38 10.62 -12.09 -8.16
CA GLU A 38 10.90 -11.48 -6.85
C GLU A 38 11.10 -12.60 -5.81
N LEU A 39 11.60 -12.24 -4.63
CA LEU A 39 11.68 -13.17 -3.50
C LEU A 39 10.29 -13.64 -3.07
N LEU A 40 10.15 -14.94 -2.80
CA LEU A 40 8.90 -15.60 -2.42
C LEU A 40 8.02 -14.77 -1.47
N SER A 41 6.78 -14.47 -1.89
CA SER A 41 5.72 -13.98 -1.01
C SER A 41 4.69 -15.07 -0.77
N ILE A 42 4.21 -15.21 0.46
CA ILE A 42 3.17 -16.17 0.83
C ILE A 42 1.95 -15.39 1.30
N THR A 43 0.88 -15.44 0.52
CA THR A 43 -0.33 -14.63 0.77
C THR A 43 -1.57 -15.47 1.08
N GLU A 44 -1.50 -16.77 0.81
CA GLU A 44 -2.61 -17.70 0.95
C GLU A 44 -2.22 -18.97 1.70
N ILE A 45 -3.18 -19.57 2.41
CA ILE A 45 -2.97 -20.81 3.20
C ILE A 45 -2.59 -21.99 2.29
N HIS A 46 -3.21 -22.10 1.11
CA HIS A 46 -2.91 -23.17 0.15
C HIS A 46 -1.50 -23.02 -0.45
N GLU A 47 -1.05 -21.78 -0.66
CA GLU A 47 0.32 -21.49 -1.12
C GLU A 47 1.34 -21.95 -0.07
N GLN A 48 1.10 -21.67 1.22
CA GLN A 48 1.93 -22.16 2.32
C GLN A 48 2.03 -23.70 2.34
N ALA A 49 0.90 -24.41 2.16
CA ALA A 49 0.88 -25.86 2.15
C ALA A 49 1.67 -26.44 0.96
N TYR A 50 1.50 -25.87 -0.23
CA TYR A 50 2.25 -26.26 -1.43
C TYR A 50 3.75 -26.05 -1.27
N ILE A 51 4.13 -24.89 -0.73
CA ILE A 51 5.51 -24.55 -0.40
C ILE A 51 6.11 -25.57 0.58
N GLY A 52 5.32 -26.02 1.56
CA GLY A 52 5.74 -27.05 2.51
C GLY A 52 6.06 -28.40 1.88
N GLU A 53 5.24 -28.86 0.94
CA GLU A 53 5.54 -30.09 0.22
C GLU A 53 6.79 -29.96 -0.65
N LEU A 54 7.04 -28.77 -1.22
CA LEU A 54 8.25 -28.51 -2.01
C LEU A 54 9.53 -28.46 -1.17
N THR A 55 9.46 -27.97 0.07
CA THR A 55 10.63 -27.83 0.95
C THR A 55 10.89 -29.01 1.87
N LYS A 56 9.93 -29.93 2.01
CA LYS A 56 10.00 -31.10 2.90
C LYS A 56 11.28 -31.94 2.79
N LYS A 57 11.89 -31.96 1.60
CA LYS A 57 13.12 -32.72 1.32
C LYS A 57 14.41 -32.01 1.73
N PHE A 58 14.34 -30.74 2.14
CA PHE A 58 15.49 -29.94 2.53
C PHE A 58 15.50 -29.75 4.04
N SER A 59 16.67 -29.94 4.65
CA SER A 59 16.89 -29.75 6.10
C SER A 59 17.45 -28.36 6.44
N PHE A 60 17.41 -27.42 5.50
CA PHE A 60 17.97 -26.07 5.65
C PHE A 60 16.93 -25.02 5.23
N ALA A 61 17.14 -23.80 5.72
CA ALA A 61 16.22 -22.70 5.53
C ALA A 61 16.34 -22.05 4.14
N PHE A 62 15.29 -21.34 3.73
CA PHE A 62 15.27 -20.53 2.52
C PHE A 62 14.93 -19.07 2.83
N TRP A 63 15.54 -18.15 2.08
CA TRP A 63 15.14 -16.75 2.07
C TRP A 63 13.76 -16.56 1.44
N ILE A 64 12.95 -15.73 2.09
CA ILE A 64 11.65 -15.25 1.58
C ILE A 64 11.63 -13.72 1.50
N GLY A 65 10.63 -13.15 0.84
CA GLY A 65 10.53 -11.70 0.62
C GLY A 65 10.14 -10.88 1.84
N LEU A 66 9.77 -11.51 2.96
CA LEU A 66 9.25 -10.83 4.15
C LEU A 66 10.35 -10.09 4.92
N ASN A 67 10.18 -8.78 5.11
CA ASN A 67 11.19 -7.92 5.71
C ASN A 67 10.60 -6.71 6.46
N THR A 68 11.42 -6.08 7.30
CA THR A 68 11.14 -4.77 7.95
C THR A 68 12.24 -3.75 7.61
N LEU A 69 12.74 -3.75 6.37
CA LEU A 69 13.86 -2.88 5.97
C LEU A 69 13.48 -1.40 5.92
N ASN A 70 12.19 -1.11 5.71
CA ASN A 70 11.66 0.24 5.83
C ASN A 70 11.48 0.56 7.32
N PHE A 71 12.18 1.58 7.82
CA PHE A 71 12.19 1.92 9.23
C PHE A 71 10.82 2.44 9.72
N ASP A 72 10.08 3.10 8.82
CA ASP A 72 8.82 3.76 9.15
C ASP A 72 7.63 2.80 9.13
N SER A 73 7.72 1.70 8.37
CA SER A 73 6.62 0.71 8.25
C SER A 73 6.90 -0.61 8.99
N GLY A 74 5.86 -1.42 9.11
CA GLY A 74 5.91 -2.78 9.62
C GLY A 74 6.37 -3.81 8.60
N TRP A 75 5.97 -5.05 8.85
CA TRP A 75 6.24 -6.19 7.99
C TRP A 75 5.66 -6.01 6.59
N GLN A 76 6.46 -6.27 5.57
CA GLN A 76 6.06 -6.18 4.17
C GLN A 76 6.77 -7.21 3.30
N TRP A 77 6.10 -7.66 2.25
CA TRP A 77 6.71 -8.50 1.23
C TRP A 77 7.50 -7.65 0.22
N ALA A 78 8.68 -8.13 -0.17
CA ALA A 78 9.32 -7.69 -1.40
C ALA A 78 8.37 -7.94 -2.60
N GLY A 79 8.25 -6.97 -3.51
CA GLY A 79 7.33 -7.05 -4.65
C GLY A 79 5.94 -6.46 -4.42
N GLY A 80 5.61 -6.03 -3.20
CA GLY A 80 4.37 -5.32 -2.91
C GLY A 80 3.15 -6.20 -2.65
N SER A 81 3.32 -7.52 -2.57
CA SER A 81 2.26 -8.43 -2.11
C SER A 81 1.75 -8.03 -0.71
N PRO A 82 0.44 -8.12 -0.44
CA PRO A 82 -0.13 -7.76 0.85
C PRO A 82 0.32 -8.72 1.95
N PHE A 83 0.78 -8.18 3.08
CA PHE A 83 1.12 -8.98 4.26
C PHE A 83 -0.14 -9.27 5.08
N ARG A 84 -0.97 -10.20 4.60
CA ARG A 84 -2.29 -10.53 5.18
C ARG A 84 -2.37 -11.91 5.85
N TYR A 85 -1.37 -12.76 5.66
CA TYR A 85 -1.30 -14.10 6.22
C TYR A 85 -0.04 -14.18 7.07
N LEU A 86 -0.14 -14.78 8.26
CA LEU A 86 0.97 -14.94 9.19
C LEU A 86 1.16 -16.42 9.53
N ASN A 87 2.41 -16.86 9.58
CA ASN A 87 2.76 -18.23 9.99
C ASN A 87 4.09 -18.28 10.74
N TRP A 88 4.25 -17.43 11.77
CA TRP A 88 5.50 -17.30 12.52
C TRP A 88 5.81 -18.54 13.40
N ALA A 89 7.09 -18.88 13.52
CA ALA A 89 7.64 -19.73 14.59
C ALA A 89 7.93 -18.79 15.77
N PRO A 90 7.94 -19.25 17.05
CA PRO A 90 7.74 -18.42 18.24
C PRO A 90 8.36 -17.01 18.14
N GLU A 91 7.54 -16.00 18.47
CA GLU A 91 7.62 -14.56 18.20
C GLU A 91 8.82 -14.01 17.36
N PRO A 92 8.56 -13.25 16.28
CA PRO A 92 9.61 -12.69 15.44
C PRO A 92 10.46 -11.62 16.17
N ALA A 93 11.79 -11.79 16.17
CA ALA A 93 12.73 -10.95 16.93
C ALA A 93 13.73 -10.14 16.08
N HIS A 94 13.86 -10.42 14.76
CA HIS A 94 14.87 -9.82 13.88
C HIS A 94 14.31 -9.25 12.56
N ASN A 95 15.12 -8.50 11.81
CA ASN A 95 14.70 -7.63 10.70
C ASN A 95 14.44 -8.35 9.34
N SER A 96 14.92 -9.58 9.18
CA SER A 96 14.80 -10.38 7.96
C SER A 96 14.22 -11.75 8.28
N SER A 97 13.45 -12.35 7.38
CA SER A 97 12.78 -13.65 7.63
C SER A 97 13.32 -14.78 6.77
N THR A 98 13.44 -15.96 7.37
CA THR A 98 13.72 -17.26 6.75
C THR A 98 12.58 -18.24 7.03
N VAL A 99 12.47 -19.32 6.26
CA VAL A 99 11.57 -20.44 6.56
C VAL A 99 12.40 -21.63 7.01
N HIS A 100 12.15 -22.18 8.19
CA HIS A 100 12.89 -23.32 8.78
C HIS A 100 12.03 -24.60 8.82
N GLU A 101 12.67 -25.77 9.05
CA GLU A 101 12.04 -27.07 9.31
C GLU A 101 10.83 -26.91 10.25
N LYS A 102 9.66 -27.37 9.78
CA LYS A 102 8.29 -27.19 10.32
C LYS A 102 7.48 -26.01 9.78
N LEU A 103 7.86 -25.41 8.64
CA LEU A 103 7.02 -24.48 7.85
C LEU A 103 6.72 -23.13 8.48
N HIS A 104 7.25 -22.88 9.66
CA HIS A 104 7.09 -21.61 10.34
C HIS A 104 8.15 -20.60 9.90
N TRP A 105 7.76 -19.32 9.84
CA TRP A 105 8.67 -18.22 9.51
C TRP A 105 9.50 -17.87 10.74
N ALA A 106 10.81 -17.84 10.58
CA ALA A 106 11.75 -17.43 11.62
C ALA A 106 12.46 -16.15 11.16
N THR A 107 12.93 -15.34 12.09
CA THR A 107 13.73 -14.16 11.73
C THR A 107 15.22 -14.47 11.84
N SER A 108 16.04 -14.05 10.88
CA SER A 108 17.48 -14.30 10.84
C SER A 108 18.31 -13.01 10.89
N GLN A 109 19.61 -13.15 11.18
CA GLN A 109 20.49 -12.02 11.42
C GLN A 109 21.01 -11.39 10.11
N LYS A 110 21.45 -10.12 10.22
CA LYS A 110 22.05 -9.38 9.11
C LYS A 110 23.44 -9.95 8.82
N GLY A 111 23.55 -10.86 7.86
CA GLY A 111 24.83 -11.46 7.44
C GLY A 111 24.76 -12.94 7.06
N ASP A 112 23.65 -13.61 7.37
CA ASP A 112 23.50 -15.03 7.08
C ASP A 112 23.48 -15.31 5.56
N ARG A 113 24.17 -16.38 5.15
CA ARG A 113 24.17 -16.86 3.77
C ARG A 113 23.27 -18.08 3.71
N VAL A 114 22.11 -17.94 3.09
CA VAL A 114 21.05 -18.95 3.07
C VAL A 114 20.63 -19.19 1.61
N SER A 115 20.15 -20.39 1.33
CA SER A 115 19.60 -20.77 0.04
C SER A 115 18.37 -19.92 -0.31
N LEU A 116 18.10 -19.75 -1.61
CA LEU A 116 17.16 -18.76 -2.13
C LEU A 116 15.90 -19.42 -2.70
N TRP A 117 14.76 -18.72 -2.61
CA TRP A 117 13.55 -19.07 -3.32
C TRP A 117 12.95 -17.86 -4.05
N CYS A 118 12.88 -17.93 -5.38
CA CYS A 118 12.23 -16.92 -6.22
C CYS A 118 10.83 -17.39 -6.65
N PHE A 119 9.92 -16.45 -6.84
CA PHE A 119 8.63 -16.69 -7.48
C PHE A 119 8.41 -15.69 -8.61
N SER A 120 7.71 -16.11 -9.66
CA SER A 120 7.32 -15.28 -10.79
C SER A 120 5.86 -15.54 -11.12
N HIS A 121 5.07 -14.48 -11.24
CA HIS A 121 3.77 -14.54 -11.87
C HIS A 121 3.98 -14.46 -13.40
N MET A 122 4.02 -15.60 -14.10
CA MET A 122 3.82 -15.60 -15.55
C MET A 122 2.33 -15.56 -15.85
N GLY A 123 1.78 -14.36 -15.80
CA GLY A 123 0.37 -14.10 -16.06
C GLY A 123 0.06 -12.68 -15.64
N ASN A 124 -0.63 -11.94 -16.52
CA ASN A 124 -1.01 -10.54 -16.30
C ASN A 124 -1.31 -10.30 -14.82
N SER A 125 -0.51 -9.47 -14.16
CA SER A 125 -0.98 -8.78 -12.97
C SER A 125 -2.32 -8.20 -13.39
N VAL A 126 -3.42 -8.81 -12.92
CA VAL A 126 -4.75 -8.25 -13.11
C VAL A 126 -4.72 -7.03 -12.21
N CYS A 127 -4.15 -5.96 -12.76
CA CYS A 127 -4.21 -4.68 -12.17
C CYS A 127 -5.70 -4.40 -12.20
N TRP A 128 -6.31 -4.33 -11.02
CA TRP A 128 -7.58 -3.66 -10.85
C TRP A 128 -7.32 -2.15 -11.09
N LEU A 129 -6.76 -1.81 -12.26
CA LEU A 129 -6.84 -0.49 -12.83
C LEU A 129 -8.32 -0.33 -13.06
N VAL A 130 -8.99 0.30 -12.10
CA VAL A 130 -10.19 1.02 -12.44
C VAL A 130 -9.73 1.99 -13.52
N LEU A 131 -10.12 1.72 -14.77
CA LEU A 131 -9.82 2.63 -15.86
C LEU A 131 -10.34 4.00 -15.41
N TRP A 132 -9.44 4.97 -15.23
CA TRP A 132 -9.80 6.34 -14.85
C TRP A 132 -10.90 6.89 -15.77
N SER A 133 -10.92 6.47 -17.04
CA SER A 133 -11.96 6.81 -18.01
C SER A 133 -13.39 6.33 -17.65
N GLN A 134 -13.53 5.39 -16.71
CA GLN A 134 -14.82 4.88 -16.21
C GLN A 134 -15.23 5.46 -14.84
N LEU A 135 -14.36 6.19 -14.16
CA LEU A 135 -14.68 6.88 -12.91
C LEU A 135 -15.35 8.21 -13.22
N GLY A 136 -16.65 8.13 -13.52
CA GLY A 136 -17.52 9.31 -13.60
C GLY A 136 -17.65 10.02 -12.24
N PRO A 137 -18.15 11.27 -12.22
CA PRO A 137 -18.44 11.95 -10.97
C PRO A 137 -19.50 11.18 -10.20
N ILE A 138 -19.30 11.06 -8.89
CA ILE A 138 -20.21 10.37 -8.00
C ILE A 138 -20.82 11.35 -7.01
N LYS A 139 -22.08 11.09 -6.63
CA LYS A 139 -22.76 11.82 -5.56
C LYS A 139 -22.69 11.01 -4.27
N CYS A 140 -22.25 11.66 -3.21
CA CYS A 140 -22.32 11.12 -1.85
C CYS A 140 -23.36 11.90 -1.05
N THR A 141 -23.94 11.25 -0.04
CA THR A 141 -24.81 11.91 0.94
C THR A 141 -24.03 12.89 1.79
N ASP A 142 -24.69 13.91 2.36
CA ASP A 142 -24.02 14.89 3.22
C ASP A 142 -23.24 14.21 4.35
N GLY A 143 -22.03 14.71 4.63
CA GLY A 143 -21.10 14.08 5.58
C GLY A 143 -20.29 12.90 5.04
N TRP A 144 -20.41 12.60 3.73
CA TRP A 144 -19.61 11.58 3.05
C TRP A 144 -18.76 12.18 1.93
N TRP A 145 -17.52 11.75 1.84
CA TRP A 145 -16.54 12.25 0.88
C TRP A 145 -16.37 11.27 -0.28
N PRO A 146 -16.50 11.74 -1.54
CA PRO A 146 -16.33 10.91 -2.72
C PRO A 146 -14.85 10.65 -3.02
N TYR A 147 -14.50 9.39 -3.28
CA TYR A 147 -13.20 9.02 -3.84
C TYR A 147 -13.30 7.73 -4.65
N ALA A 148 -12.73 7.72 -5.85
CA ALA A 148 -12.59 6.53 -6.70
C ALA A 148 -13.86 5.66 -6.81
N GLY A 149 -15.02 6.29 -7.02
CA GLY A 149 -16.29 5.58 -7.20
C GLY A 149 -16.96 5.09 -5.91
N HIS A 150 -16.46 5.50 -4.74
CA HIS A 150 -16.99 5.17 -3.42
C HIS A 150 -17.15 6.43 -2.55
N CYS A 151 -17.94 6.31 -1.49
CA CYS A 151 -18.15 7.36 -0.50
C CYS A 151 -17.58 6.90 0.85
N TYR A 152 -16.85 7.79 1.53
CA TYR A 152 -16.20 7.49 2.81
C TYR A 152 -16.65 8.48 3.89
N SER A 153 -16.68 8.03 5.14
CA SER A 153 -16.98 8.92 6.28
C SER A 153 -16.29 8.43 7.55
N ILE A 154 -15.68 9.35 8.30
CA ILE A 154 -15.14 9.07 9.64
C ILE A 154 -16.24 9.29 10.66
N GLN A 155 -16.51 8.23 11.43
CA GLN A 155 -17.42 8.24 12.57
C GLN A 155 -16.58 8.36 13.85
N ARG A 156 -16.76 9.47 14.57
CA ARG A 156 -16.04 9.74 15.83
C ARG A 156 -16.79 9.25 17.08
N ASP A 157 -18.00 8.73 16.91
CA ASP A 157 -18.69 7.97 17.95
C ASP A 157 -17.91 6.67 18.19
N ARG A 158 -17.54 6.40 19.45
CA ARG A 158 -16.63 5.30 19.77
C ARG A 158 -17.42 4.01 19.95
N LYS A 159 -17.04 2.95 19.24
CA LYS A 159 -17.69 1.63 19.28
C LYS A 159 -16.66 0.52 19.20
N ILE A 160 -17.00 -0.64 19.75
CA ILE A 160 -16.27 -1.88 19.48
C ILE A 160 -16.39 -2.25 18.01
N TRP A 161 -15.46 -3.04 17.47
CA TRP A 161 -15.38 -3.30 16.03
C TRP A 161 -16.68 -3.85 15.41
N LYS A 162 -17.32 -4.80 16.11
CA LYS A 162 -18.59 -5.41 15.67
C LYS A 162 -19.76 -4.42 15.61
N ASP A 163 -19.80 -3.48 16.56
CA ASP A 163 -20.83 -2.45 16.62
C ASP A 163 -20.56 -1.34 15.62
N ALA A 164 -19.29 -1.00 15.38
CA ALA A 164 -18.86 -0.10 14.32
C ALA A 164 -19.27 -0.66 12.94
N LEU A 165 -19.01 -1.96 12.69
CA LEU A 165 -19.48 -2.67 11.50
C LEU A 165 -20.99 -2.58 11.33
N THR A 166 -21.74 -2.87 12.39
CA THR A 166 -23.21 -2.79 12.39
C THR A 166 -23.68 -1.36 12.11
N SER A 167 -22.97 -0.35 12.64
CA SER A 167 -23.26 1.07 12.40
C SER A 167 -23.05 1.47 10.93
N CYS A 168 -21.94 1.03 10.30
CA CYS A 168 -21.72 1.27 8.88
C CYS A 168 -22.77 0.56 8.01
N LYS A 169 -23.16 -0.67 8.37
CA LYS A 169 -24.21 -1.43 7.67
C LYS A 169 -25.58 -0.77 7.74
N LYS A 170 -25.92 -0.11 8.85
CA LYS A 170 -27.15 0.71 8.97
C LYS A 170 -27.17 1.92 8.04
N GLN A 171 -26.03 2.33 7.49
CA GLN A 171 -25.89 3.44 6.56
C GLN A 171 -25.64 2.98 5.11
N ASP A 172 -26.06 1.74 4.79
CA ASP A 172 -25.87 1.06 3.50
C ASP A 172 -24.40 0.94 3.06
N GLY A 173 -23.50 0.86 4.05
CA GLY A 173 -22.07 0.70 3.85
C GLY A 173 -21.50 -0.50 4.60
N ASP A 174 -20.18 -0.50 4.71
CA ASP A 174 -19.40 -1.41 5.55
C ASP A 174 -18.24 -0.63 6.19
N LEU A 175 -17.48 -1.25 7.08
CA LEU A 175 -16.19 -0.69 7.50
C LEU A 175 -15.27 -0.57 6.28
N ALA A 176 -14.45 0.48 6.25
CA ALA A 176 -13.66 0.80 5.08
C ALA A 176 -12.63 -0.27 4.76
N SER A 177 -12.70 -0.78 3.54
CA SER A 177 -11.67 -1.54 2.84
C SER A 177 -10.73 -0.62 2.06
N VAL A 178 -9.45 -1.02 1.94
CA VAL A 178 -8.41 -0.25 1.24
C VAL A 178 -7.61 -1.16 0.31
N HIS A 179 -7.58 -0.82 -0.97
CA HIS A 179 -7.08 -1.72 -2.04
C HIS A 179 -5.82 -1.25 -2.73
N ASN A 180 -5.42 0.00 -2.54
CA ASN A 180 -4.23 0.56 -3.15
C ASN A 180 -3.71 1.78 -2.36
N ILE A 181 -2.52 2.23 -2.74
CA ILE A 181 -1.87 3.39 -2.10
C ILE A 181 -2.66 4.69 -2.30
N ALA A 182 -3.36 4.85 -3.43
CA ALA A 182 -4.10 6.08 -3.72
C ALA A 182 -5.31 6.24 -2.79
N GLU A 183 -6.06 5.17 -2.56
CA GLU A 183 -7.17 5.10 -1.59
C GLU A 183 -6.71 5.33 -0.16
N TYR A 184 -5.62 4.65 0.26
CA TYR A 184 -4.97 4.91 1.53
C TYR A 184 -4.59 6.39 1.70
N SER A 185 -3.96 6.96 0.68
CA SER A 185 -3.51 8.34 0.68
C SER A 185 -4.67 9.33 0.74
N PHE A 186 -5.82 9.01 0.15
CA PHE A 186 -7.05 9.78 0.31
C PHE A 186 -7.54 9.78 1.76
N LEU A 187 -7.58 8.60 2.43
CA LEU A 187 -8.03 8.51 3.82
C LEU A 187 -7.22 9.40 4.76
N VAL A 188 -5.89 9.43 4.60
CA VAL A 188 -5.00 10.20 5.48
C VAL A 188 -4.96 11.70 5.15
N SER A 189 -5.13 12.09 3.88
CA SER A 189 -4.96 13.49 3.45
C SER A 189 -6.26 14.29 3.41
N GLN A 190 -7.37 13.68 2.98
CA GLN A 190 -8.58 14.40 2.59
C GLN A 190 -9.80 14.09 3.45
N LEU A 191 -9.83 12.93 4.13
CA LEU A 191 -11.00 12.52 4.90
C LEU A 191 -11.13 13.22 6.27
N GLY A 192 -10.18 14.10 6.61
CA GLY A 192 -10.13 14.77 7.91
C GLY A 192 -9.62 13.88 9.04
N TYR A 193 -8.77 12.91 8.71
CA TYR A 193 -8.02 12.08 9.65
C TYR A 193 -7.07 12.95 10.51
N LYS A 194 -6.96 12.64 11.80
CA LYS A 194 -6.00 13.29 12.70
C LYS A 194 -5.00 12.28 13.25
N PRO A 195 -3.69 12.62 13.35
CA PRO A 195 -2.65 11.72 13.88
C PRO A 195 -2.90 11.14 15.28
N ILE A 196 -3.71 11.82 16.09
CA ILE A 196 -4.08 11.41 17.45
C ILE A 196 -5.25 10.41 17.50
N GLU A 197 -5.95 10.21 16.37
CA GLU A 197 -7.10 9.33 16.26
C GLU A 197 -6.65 7.89 15.97
N GLU A 198 -7.35 6.94 16.59
CA GLU A 198 -7.33 5.53 16.22
C GLU A 198 -8.71 5.17 15.66
N LEU A 199 -8.75 4.71 14.42
CA LEU A 199 -9.99 4.46 13.69
C LEU A 199 -10.06 3.03 13.18
N TRP A 200 -11.12 2.30 13.48
CA TRP A 200 -11.35 0.96 12.94
C TRP A 200 -11.45 0.97 11.41
N LEU A 201 -10.79 -0.02 10.80
CA LEU A 201 -10.94 -0.42 9.40
C LEU A 201 -11.68 -1.76 9.33
N GLY A 202 -12.09 -2.18 8.14
CA GLY A 202 -12.77 -3.48 7.94
C GLY A 202 -11.87 -4.71 8.02
N LEU A 203 -10.54 -4.54 8.15
CA LEU A 203 -9.58 -5.65 8.13
C LEU A 203 -9.58 -6.36 9.48
N ASN A 204 -9.69 -7.69 9.47
CA ASN A 204 -9.81 -8.52 10.67
C ASN A 204 -9.39 -9.97 10.38
N ASP A 205 -9.08 -10.76 11.40
CA ASP A 205 -8.81 -12.21 11.30
C ASP A 205 -9.85 -13.08 12.04
N LEU A 206 -11.08 -12.56 12.22
CA LEU A 206 -12.15 -13.18 13.01
C LEU A 206 -12.61 -14.55 12.48
N LYS A 207 -12.52 -14.77 11.17
CA LYS A 207 -12.93 -16.05 10.56
C LYS A 207 -11.86 -17.13 10.67
N ALA A 208 -10.60 -16.72 10.56
CA ALA A 208 -9.45 -17.59 10.53
C ALA A 208 -8.27 -16.83 11.13
N HIS A 209 -7.89 -17.19 12.34
CA HIS A 209 -6.80 -16.56 13.06
C HIS A 209 -5.53 -16.53 12.19
N PHE A 210 -4.82 -15.39 12.20
CA PHE A 210 -3.64 -15.12 11.36
C PHE A 210 -3.88 -15.00 9.85
N TYR A 211 -5.15 -14.97 9.41
CA TYR A 211 -5.53 -14.72 8.03
C TYR A 211 -6.50 -13.53 7.94
N PHE A 212 -5.97 -12.38 7.55
CA PHE A 212 -6.70 -11.12 7.51
C PHE A 212 -7.55 -10.99 6.25
N GLU A 213 -8.83 -10.66 6.44
CA GLU A 213 -9.82 -10.43 5.39
C GLU A 213 -10.59 -9.12 5.61
N TRP A 214 -11.12 -8.53 4.53
CA TRP A 214 -12.01 -7.38 4.63
C TRP A 214 -13.44 -7.81 5.01
N SER A 215 -14.08 -7.04 5.89
CA SER A 215 -15.47 -7.28 6.34
C SER A 215 -16.51 -7.20 5.20
N ASP A 216 -16.23 -6.40 4.17
CA ASP A 216 -17.06 -6.25 2.97
C ASP A 216 -16.86 -7.38 1.94
N GLY A 217 -15.97 -8.33 2.20
CA GLY A 217 -15.67 -9.48 1.34
C GLY A 217 -14.82 -9.18 0.11
N THR A 218 -14.33 -7.95 -0.04
CA THR A 218 -13.39 -7.60 -1.12
C THR A 218 -12.01 -8.22 -0.86
N PRO A 219 -11.22 -8.53 -1.92
CA PRO A 219 -9.90 -9.12 -1.74
C PRO A 219 -8.92 -8.13 -1.08
N VAL A 220 -8.09 -8.63 -0.16
CA VAL A 220 -7.00 -7.84 0.43
C VAL A 220 -5.84 -7.78 -0.56
N THR A 221 -5.73 -6.67 -1.29
CA THR A 221 -4.70 -6.41 -2.31
C THR A 221 -3.61 -5.46 -1.84
N PHE A 222 -3.79 -4.83 -0.68
CA PHE A 222 -2.90 -3.81 -0.15
C PHE A 222 -2.86 -3.87 1.36
N THR A 223 -1.67 -3.64 1.93
CA THR A 223 -1.48 -3.53 3.39
C THR A 223 -0.44 -2.47 3.71
N LYS A 224 -0.69 -1.66 4.74
CA LYS A 224 0.28 -0.67 5.25
C LYS A 224 0.41 -0.74 6.77
N TRP A 225 1.13 -1.76 7.23
CA TRP A 225 1.33 -1.99 8.66
C TRP A 225 2.26 -0.96 9.31
N GLN A 226 1.94 -0.64 10.56
CA GLN A 226 2.79 0.09 11.49
C GLN A 226 3.93 -0.83 11.94
N ARG A 227 5.06 -0.23 12.34
CA ARG A 227 6.20 -0.96 12.88
C ARG A 227 5.77 -1.97 13.94
N ARG A 228 6.26 -3.21 13.82
CA ARG A 228 5.94 -4.38 14.69
C ARG A 228 4.50 -4.92 14.60
N HIS A 229 3.70 -4.44 13.67
CA HIS A 229 2.39 -5.01 13.36
C HIS A 229 2.42 -5.78 12.02
N PRO A 230 1.47 -6.70 11.79
CA PRO A 230 0.50 -7.25 12.75
C PRO A 230 1.19 -8.01 13.90
N THR A 231 0.58 -8.00 15.09
CA THR A 231 1.08 -8.73 16.26
C THR A 231 0.82 -10.22 16.13
N TYR A 232 1.74 -11.05 16.61
CA TYR A 232 1.55 -12.51 16.64
C TYR A 232 1.20 -12.93 18.07
N ARG A 233 -0.10 -12.88 18.42
CA ARG A 233 -0.59 -13.24 19.76
C ARG A 233 -1.57 -14.40 19.66
N ASN A 234 -1.26 -15.53 20.30
CA ASN A 234 -2.14 -16.70 20.28
C ASN A 234 -3.41 -16.46 21.11
N GLY A 235 -4.57 -16.85 20.54
CA GLY A 235 -5.82 -16.99 21.28
C GLY A 235 -6.66 -15.73 21.42
N LEU A 236 -6.33 -14.66 20.70
CA LEU A 236 -7.15 -13.45 20.59
C LEU A 236 -7.35 -13.12 19.12
N GLU A 237 -8.59 -12.87 18.73
CA GLU A 237 -8.91 -12.31 17.42
C GLU A 237 -8.42 -10.85 17.38
N ASP A 238 -7.77 -10.47 16.28
CA ASP A 238 -7.21 -9.13 16.07
C ASP A 238 -8.06 -8.37 15.03
N CYS A 239 -8.49 -7.17 15.42
CA CYS A 239 -9.11 -6.20 14.54
C CYS A 239 -8.10 -5.10 14.19
N VAL A 240 -8.27 -4.44 13.05
CA VAL A 240 -7.26 -3.50 12.55
C VAL A 240 -7.71 -2.05 12.66
N VAL A 241 -6.84 -1.22 13.23
CA VAL A 241 -6.99 0.24 13.34
C VAL A 241 -6.02 0.98 12.42
N MET A 242 -6.45 2.14 11.94
CA MET A 242 -5.60 3.16 11.34
C MET A 242 -5.17 4.17 12.42
N LYS A 243 -3.86 4.38 12.62
CA LYS A 243 -3.33 5.25 13.68
C LYS A 243 -1.98 5.91 13.37
N GLY A 244 -1.65 6.95 14.14
CA GLY A 244 -0.37 7.66 14.09
C GLY A 244 -0.28 8.70 12.97
N GLN A 245 0.85 9.41 12.92
CA GLN A 245 1.11 10.48 11.92
C GLN A 245 0.89 10.04 10.47
N ASP A 246 1.15 8.77 10.19
CA ASP A 246 1.16 8.23 8.85
C ASP A 246 -0.17 7.56 8.49
N GLY A 247 -1.03 7.30 9.47
CA GLY A 247 -2.21 6.45 9.32
C GLY A 247 -1.85 4.99 9.04
N TYR A 248 -0.72 4.48 9.56
CA TYR A 248 -0.38 3.06 9.41
C TYR A 248 -1.32 2.17 10.24
N TRP A 249 -1.37 0.90 9.84
CA TRP A 249 -2.30 -0.06 10.36
C TRP A 249 -1.71 -0.83 11.53
N ALA A 250 -2.49 -1.03 12.57
CA ALA A 250 -2.10 -1.81 13.73
C ALA A 250 -3.21 -2.79 14.09
N THR A 251 -2.82 -3.95 14.59
CA THR A 251 -3.73 -4.91 15.23
C THR A 251 -4.04 -4.45 16.65
N ASP A 252 -5.30 -4.53 17.05
CA ASP A 252 -5.79 -4.22 18.39
C ASP A 252 -6.95 -5.15 18.77
N VAL A 253 -7.27 -5.22 20.06
CA VAL A 253 -8.38 -6.05 20.56
C VAL A 253 -9.72 -5.49 20.09
N CYS A 254 -10.56 -6.36 19.50
CA CYS A 254 -11.81 -5.97 18.83
C CYS A 254 -12.83 -5.28 19.76
N ASP A 255 -12.76 -5.55 21.07
CA ASP A 255 -13.66 -4.99 22.10
C ASP A 255 -13.28 -3.56 22.55
N LYS A 256 -12.25 -2.96 21.95
CA LYS A 256 -11.87 -1.58 22.25
C LYS A 256 -12.83 -0.60 21.58
N GLU A 257 -13.35 0.36 22.34
CA GLU A 257 -14.21 1.41 21.80
C GLU A 257 -13.39 2.50 21.09
N LEU A 258 -13.48 2.56 19.77
CA LEU A 258 -12.74 3.51 18.92
C LEU A 258 -13.67 4.16 17.88
N GLY A 259 -13.21 5.26 17.29
CA GLY A 259 -13.84 5.78 16.07
C GLY A 259 -13.65 4.79 14.92
N TYR A 260 -14.32 5.01 13.80
CA TYR A 260 -14.31 4.05 12.68
C TYR A 260 -14.54 4.74 11.34
N ILE A 261 -14.06 4.12 10.26
CA ILE A 261 -14.24 4.63 8.90
C ILE A 261 -15.27 3.75 8.19
N CYS A 262 -16.35 4.33 7.69
CA CYS A 262 -17.30 3.63 6.83
C CYS A 262 -17.01 3.91 5.35
N LYS A 263 -17.28 2.92 4.50
CA LYS A 263 -17.22 3.00 3.04
C LYS A 263 -18.52 2.47 2.45
N LYS A 264 -19.06 3.15 1.44
CA LYS A 264 -20.26 2.70 0.72
C LYS A 264 -20.23 3.05 -0.76
N LYS A 265 -21.14 2.44 -1.51
CA LYS A 265 -21.41 2.81 -2.91
C LYS A 265 -22.09 4.19 -2.95
N PRO A 266 -21.86 4.98 -4.02
CA PRO A 266 -22.50 6.29 -4.16
C PRO A 266 -24.01 6.17 -4.34
N SER A 267 -24.74 7.21 -3.92
CA SER A 267 -26.21 7.25 -4.05
C SER A 267 -26.67 7.36 -5.50
N SER A 268 -25.87 8.02 -6.34
CA SER A 268 -26.07 8.08 -7.79
C SER A 268 -24.74 8.31 -8.50
N ARG A 269 -24.63 7.81 -9.74
CA ARG A 269 -23.57 8.19 -10.69
C ARG A 269 -24.12 9.28 -11.59
N TYR A 270 -23.40 10.38 -11.77
CA TYR A 270 -23.83 11.41 -12.71
C TYR A 270 -23.63 10.90 -14.15
N SER A 271 -24.63 11.14 -15.02
CA SER A 271 -24.50 10.91 -16.47
C SER A 271 -23.67 11.99 -17.17
N GLU A 272 -23.46 13.14 -16.51
CA GLU A 272 -22.66 14.26 -17.00
C GLU A 272 -21.64 14.71 -15.95
N LYS A 273 -20.47 15.18 -16.39
CA LYS A 273 -19.44 15.76 -15.52
C LYS A 273 -20.01 17.00 -14.82
N GLN A 274 -20.59 16.87 -13.63
CA GLN A 274 -20.79 18.03 -12.77
C GLN A 274 -19.41 18.52 -12.32
N ILE A 275 -19.01 19.66 -12.88
CA ILE A 275 -17.83 20.41 -12.50
C ILE A 275 -18.13 20.96 -11.11
N ILE A 276 -17.52 20.37 -10.08
CA ILE A 276 -17.50 21.00 -8.75
C ILE A 276 -16.58 22.21 -8.90
N GLU A 277 -17.18 23.37 -9.18
CA GLU A 277 -16.47 24.64 -9.22
C GLU A 277 -16.15 25.02 -7.77
N ASP A 278 -14.88 24.92 -7.38
CA ASP A 278 -14.40 25.51 -6.14
C ASP A 278 -14.18 27.00 -6.40
N PRO A 279 -14.91 27.91 -5.74
CA PRO A 279 -14.77 29.35 -5.97
C PRO A 279 -13.35 29.87 -5.68
N GLY A 280 -12.51 29.10 -4.97
CA GLY A 280 -11.11 29.42 -4.69
C GLY A 280 -10.11 28.91 -5.72
N CYS A 281 -10.50 28.06 -6.68
CA CYS A 281 -9.60 27.49 -7.68
C CYS A 281 -10.10 27.70 -9.11
N GLN A 282 -9.16 27.66 -10.07
CA GLN A 282 -9.53 27.64 -11.49
C GLN A 282 -10.29 26.36 -11.86
N LYS A 283 -11.09 26.43 -12.93
CA LYS A 283 -11.83 25.28 -13.45
C LYS A 283 -10.91 24.08 -13.70
N ASP A 284 -11.33 22.89 -13.24
CA ASP A 284 -10.61 21.61 -13.31
C ASP A 284 -9.40 21.46 -12.36
N TRP A 285 -9.08 22.48 -11.57
CA TRP A 285 -8.07 22.37 -10.52
C TRP A 285 -8.66 21.76 -9.25
N LYS A 286 -7.87 20.95 -8.58
CA LYS A 286 -8.25 20.32 -7.30
C LYS A 286 -7.61 21.08 -6.15
N ARG A 287 -8.45 21.61 -5.27
CA ARG A 287 -7.99 22.26 -4.05
C ARG A 287 -7.49 21.23 -3.04
N TYR A 288 -6.35 21.53 -2.45
CA TYR A 288 -5.89 20.88 -1.23
C TYR A 288 -5.28 21.93 -0.32
N ASP A 289 -5.84 22.04 0.89
CA ASP A 289 -5.48 23.08 1.87
C ASP A 289 -5.61 24.51 1.26
N PHE A 290 -4.49 25.23 1.16
CA PHE A 290 -4.42 26.58 0.59
C PHE A 290 -3.99 26.61 -0.88
N HIS A 291 -3.72 25.46 -1.50
CA HIS A 291 -3.21 25.35 -2.86
C HIS A 291 -4.21 24.68 -3.81
N CYS A 292 -4.08 24.99 -5.09
CA CYS A 292 -4.83 24.36 -6.17
C CYS A 292 -3.84 23.57 -7.05
N TYR A 293 -4.18 22.34 -7.41
CA TYR A 293 -3.32 21.45 -8.20
C TYR A 293 -4.03 21.03 -9.49
N LEU A 294 -3.26 20.91 -10.56
CA LEU A 294 -3.73 20.39 -11.84
C LEU A 294 -2.78 19.29 -12.32
N VAL A 295 -3.34 18.20 -12.81
CA VAL A 295 -2.53 17.14 -13.43
C VAL A 295 -2.67 17.23 -14.94
N GLY A 296 -1.57 17.55 -15.62
CA GLY A 296 -1.51 17.57 -17.08
C GLY A 296 -1.89 16.22 -17.71
N SER A 297 -2.42 16.27 -18.94
CA SER A 297 -2.70 15.08 -19.76
C SER A 297 -1.62 14.81 -20.81
N ALA A 298 -0.77 15.80 -21.12
CA ALA A 298 0.29 15.67 -22.11
C ALA A 298 1.55 15.03 -21.49
N LEU A 299 2.18 14.12 -22.23
CA LEU A 299 3.49 13.57 -21.90
C LEU A 299 4.57 14.54 -22.40
N LEU A 300 5.19 15.27 -21.47
CA LEU A 300 6.14 16.34 -21.77
C LEU A 300 7.50 16.10 -21.12
N ALA A 301 8.56 16.70 -21.67
CA ALA A 301 9.84 16.80 -20.98
C ALA A 301 9.76 17.79 -19.80
N PHE A 302 10.68 17.70 -18.83
CA PHE A 302 10.67 18.55 -17.63
C PHE A 302 10.63 20.05 -17.96
N SER A 303 11.46 20.52 -18.89
CA SER A 303 11.52 21.94 -19.28
C SER A 303 10.25 22.44 -19.96
N GLU A 304 9.59 21.59 -20.76
CA GLU A 304 8.31 21.88 -21.41
C GLU A 304 7.17 21.90 -20.40
N ALA A 305 7.18 20.95 -19.45
CA ALA A 305 6.21 20.89 -18.36
C ALA A 305 6.31 22.15 -17.49
N ASN A 306 7.52 22.58 -17.14
CA ASN A 306 7.73 23.82 -16.37
C ASN A 306 7.19 25.06 -17.10
N LYS A 307 7.51 25.22 -18.39
CA LYS A 307 6.96 26.30 -19.22
C LYS A 307 5.43 26.27 -19.30
N THR A 308 4.84 25.08 -19.37
CA THR A 308 3.38 24.91 -19.43
C THR A 308 2.71 25.36 -18.12
N CYS A 309 3.32 25.03 -16.98
CA CYS A 309 2.88 25.52 -15.67
C CYS A 309 2.98 27.05 -15.57
N GLU A 310 4.11 27.64 -15.99
CA GLU A 310 4.33 29.09 -15.98
C GLU A 310 3.30 29.83 -16.85
N GLN A 311 3.00 29.30 -18.04
CA GLN A 311 1.95 29.83 -18.94
C GLN A 311 0.57 29.84 -18.28
N SER A 312 0.33 28.90 -17.37
CA SER A 312 -0.91 28.79 -16.60
C SER A 312 -0.90 29.62 -15.30
N LYS A 313 0.12 30.50 -15.12
CA LYS A 313 0.39 31.26 -13.89
C LYS A 313 0.57 30.37 -12.66
N ALA A 314 1.19 29.22 -12.85
CA ALA A 314 1.51 28.25 -11.82
C ALA A 314 2.98 27.79 -11.96
N TYR A 315 3.39 26.85 -11.12
CA TYR A 315 4.70 26.20 -11.17
C TYR A 315 4.52 24.68 -11.01
N LEU A 316 5.55 23.91 -11.35
CA LEU A 316 5.55 22.47 -11.07
C LEU A 316 5.40 22.24 -9.57
N ALA A 317 4.51 21.32 -9.19
CA ALA A 317 4.11 21.11 -7.80
C ALA A 317 5.31 20.94 -6.85
N THR A 318 5.30 21.70 -5.77
CA THR A 318 6.16 21.49 -4.60
C THR A 318 5.56 20.42 -3.70
N VAL A 319 6.37 19.90 -2.77
CA VAL A 319 5.91 18.97 -1.74
C VAL A 319 6.53 19.38 -0.42
N GLU A 320 5.73 20.05 0.40
CA GLU A 320 6.16 20.67 1.66
C GLU A 320 5.82 19.81 2.87
N SER A 321 4.88 18.88 2.72
CA SER A 321 4.45 18.02 3.81
C SER A 321 4.10 16.59 3.37
N ARG A 322 4.09 15.70 4.37
CA ARG A 322 3.56 14.33 4.25
C ARG A 322 2.13 14.29 3.72
N ASN A 323 1.26 15.19 4.20
CA ASN A 323 -0.16 15.15 3.85
C ASN A 323 -0.38 15.64 2.42
N GLU A 324 0.41 16.61 1.97
CA GLU A 324 0.47 17.04 0.58
C GLU A 324 1.00 15.91 -0.34
N GLN A 325 2.08 15.22 0.06
CA GLN A 325 2.57 14.04 -0.66
C GLN A 325 1.48 12.96 -0.78
N ALA A 326 0.71 12.71 0.28
CA ALA A 326 -0.41 11.78 0.25
C ALA A 326 -1.51 12.29 -0.69
N PHE A 327 -1.89 13.56 -0.61
CA PHE A 327 -2.86 14.15 -1.54
C PHE A 327 -2.45 13.95 -3.00
N LEU A 328 -1.22 14.29 -3.37
CA LEU A 328 -0.69 14.09 -4.74
C LEU A 328 -0.69 12.62 -5.16
N THR A 329 -0.37 11.71 -4.24
CA THR A 329 -0.46 10.26 -4.47
C THR A 329 -1.90 9.82 -4.74
N SER A 330 -2.87 10.35 -4.00
CA SER A 330 -4.28 10.03 -4.20
C SER A 330 -4.84 10.60 -5.51
N LEU A 331 -4.31 11.74 -5.96
CA LEU A 331 -4.72 12.45 -7.17
C LEU A 331 -4.20 11.76 -8.43
N THR A 332 -2.99 11.19 -8.37
CA THR A 332 -2.30 10.60 -9.53
C THR A 332 -2.28 9.07 -9.52
N GLY A 333 -2.39 8.42 -8.36
CA GLY A 333 -2.12 6.99 -8.17
C GLY A 333 -3.16 6.03 -8.77
N LEU A 334 -4.27 6.53 -9.30
CA LEU A 334 -5.24 5.75 -10.07
C LEU A 334 -5.08 5.90 -11.58
N ARG A 335 -4.14 6.74 -12.03
CA ARG A 335 -3.87 6.93 -13.44
C ARG A 335 -2.91 5.85 -13.96
N SER A 336 -2.94 5.64 -15.27
CA SER A 336 -2.10 4.61 -15.93
C SER A 336 -0.68 5.08 -16.23
N GLU A 337 -0.41 6.38 -16.18
CA GLU A 337 0.94 6.91 -16.40
C GLU A 337 1.90 6.47 -15.28
N LYS A 338 3.13 6.12 -15.66
CA LYS A 338 4.12 5.56 -14.73
C LYS A 338 4.76 6.60 -13.81
N SER A 339 4.83 7.84 -14.26
CA SER A 339 5.55 8.93 -13.58
C SER A 339 4.88 10.27 -13.84
N PHE A 340 4.96 11.17 -12.87
CA PHE A 340 4.50 12.55 -12.96
C PHE A 340 5.65 13.47 -12.56
N TRP A 341 5.83 14.57 -13.30
CA TRP A 341 6.83 15.58 -12.96
C TRP A 341 6.39 16.37 -11.72
N ILE A 342 7.35 16.68 -10.85
CA ILE A 342 7.26 17.64 -9.75
C ILE A 342 8.37 18.67 -9.89
N GLY A 343 8.35 19.74 -9.11
CA GLY A 343 9.30 20.85 -9.25
C GLY A 343 10.71 20.61 -8.72
N LEU A 344 11.02 19.46 -8.12
CA LEU A 344 12.33 19.21 -7.50
C LEU A 344 13.38 18.85 -8.56
N SER A 345 14.46 19.61 -8.64
CA SER A 345 15.55 19.35 -9.59
C SER A 345 16.91 19.85 -9.08
N ASP A 346 18.00 19.30 -9.60
CA ASP A 346 19.38 19.73 -9.34
C ASP A 346 20.02 20.38 -10.58
N THR A 347 19.19 20.93 -11.48
CA THR A 347 19.64 21.51 -12.75
C THR A 347 20.45 22.78 -12.58
N GLU A 348 20.22 23.53 -11.49
CA GLU A 348 20.98 24.75 -11.17
C GLU A 348 22.37 24.42 -10.63
N GLU A 349 22.44 23.49 -9.69
CA GLU A 349 23.67 23.03 -9.05
C GLU A 349 23.59 21.53 -8.85
N ARG A 350 24.45 20.79 -9.56
CA ARG A 350 24.46 19.33 -9.55
C ARG A 350 24.65 18.81 -8.12
N GLY A 351 23.74 17.95 -7.68
CA GLY A 351 23.72 17.40 -6.31
C GLY A 351 23.02 18.27 -5.27
N SER A 352 22.55 19.47 -5.63
CA SER A 352 21.82 20.40 -4.78
C SER A 352 20.39 20.55 -5.31
N PHE A 353 19.45 19.81 -4.71
CA PHE A 353 18.05 19.81 -5.16
C PHE A 353 17.29 21.04 -4.65
N ARG A 354 16.64 21.76 -5.57
CA ARG A 354 15.79 22.91 -5.30
C ARG A 354 14.45 22.80 -6.02
N TRP A 355 13.42 23.43 -5.46
CA TRP A 355 12.14 23.56 -6.13
C TRP A 355 12.21 24.61 -7.23
N THR A 356 11.47 24.42 -8.31
CA THR A 356 11.29 25.44 -9.37
C THR A 356 10.65 26.74 -8.85
N SER A 357 10.02 26.72 -7.67
CA SER A 357 9.54 27.92 -6.98
C SER A 357 10.68 28.75 -6.34
N GLY A 358 11.89 28.22 -6.26
CA GLY A 358 13.06 28.82 -5.62
C GLY A 358 13.27 28.41 -4.15
N GLU A 359 12.32 27.69 -3.56
CA GLU A 359 12.38 27.27 -2.16
C GLU A 359 13.27 26.03 -1.95
N ALA A 360 13.81 25.90 -0.74
CA ALA A 360 14.57 24.72 -0.32
C ALA A 360 13.63 23.58 0.09
N PRO A 361 13.95 22.31 -0.22
CA PRO A 361 13.12 21.19 0.17
C PRO A 361 13.17 20.94 1.69
N LEU A 362 12.07 21.23 2.38
CA LEU A 362 11.87 20.93 3.81
C LEU A 362 11.40 19.49 4.04
N PHE A 363 10.79 18.88 3.02
CA PHE A 363 10.28 17.53 3.03
C PHE A 363 10.86 16.76 1.84
N THR A 364 11.16 15.47 2.05
CA THR A 364 11.60 14.59 0.98
C THR A 364 10.94 13.23 1.10
N HIS A 365 10.62 12.63 -0.04
CA HIS A 365 10.00 11.31 -0.14
C HIS A 365 10.68 10.50 -1.26
N TRP A 366 11.99 10.28 -1.07
CA TRP A 366 12.83 9.60 -2.04
C TRP A 366 12.47 8.12 -2.18
N ASN A 367 12.58 7.61 -3.40
CA ASN A 367 12.50 6.16 -3.65
C ASN A 367 13.79 5.47 -3.17
N THR A 368 13.78 4.14 -3.12
CA THR A 368 14.96 3.33 -2.76
C THR A 368 16.13 3.68 -3.68
N ALA A 369 17.29 3.98 -3.07
CA ALA A 369 18.52 4.38 -3.76
C ALA A 369 18.47 5.71 -4.53
N MET A 370 17.49 6.58 -4.25
CA MET A 370 17.44 7.96 -4.74
C MET A 370 17.91 8.95 -3.63
N PRO A 371 18.43 10.14 -3.98
CA PRO A 371 18.71 10.64 -5.33
C PRO A 371 19.97 10.03 -6.00
N GLY A 372 20.71 9.19 -5.27
CA GLY A 372 22.02 8.68 -5.68
C GLY A 372 23.16 9.37 -4.92
N LYS A 373 24.40 9.05 -5.27
CA LYS A 373 25.61 9.76 -4.83
C LYS A 373 26.12 10.66 -5.93
#